data_AF-A0A7J7WBG2-F1
#
_entry.id   AF-A0A7J7WBG2-F1
#
_cell.length_a   1.000
_cell.length_b   1.000
_cell.length_c   1.000
_cell.angle_alpha   90.00
_cell.angle_beta   90.00
_cell.angle_gamma   90.00
#
_symmetry.space_group_name_H-M   'P 1'
#
loop_
_entity.id
_entity.type
_entity.pdbx_description
1 polymer ?
#
loop_
_entity_poly.entity_id
_entity_poly.type
_entity_poly.pdbx_seq_one_letter_code
_entity_poly.pdbx_strand_id
1 'polypeptide(L)'
;MELRASLLGLLALIVAGKCSYSPEPDQQLTLPPGWLSLGRVDPEEELSLTFALRQQNLEKLSELVQAVSDPSSPRYGKYLTLEDVAELVQPSSLTLHTVQKWLLAAGARNCHSVTTQDFLTCWMSVRQAELLLSGAEFHRYVGGPADTHVWGGCTAFPPHHP
;
A
#
# COMPACT_ATOMS: atom_id res chain seq x y z
N MET A 1 63.89 -5.65 23.33
CA MET A 1 62.91 -6.46 24.10
C MET A 1 61.70 -5.58 24.32
N GLU A 2 60.62 -5.76 23.55
CA GLU A 2 59.37 -6.38 24.03
C GLU A 2 59.03 -6.12 25.52
N LEU A 3 57.85 -5.71 26.00
CA LEU A 3 56.47 -5.53 25.48
C LEU A 3 55.83 -4.33 26.28
N ARG A 4 54.61 -3.80 26.07
CA ARG A 4 53.47 -3.95 25.13
C ARG A 4 52.62 -2.66 25.26
N ALA A 5 51.88 -2.23 24.22
CA ALA A 5 50.78 -1.27 24.36
C ALA A 5 49.44 -1.97 24.08
N SER A 6 48.55 -2.02 25.07
CA SER A 6 47.30 -2.78 24.98
C SER A 6 46.16 -1.94 24.39
N LEU A 7 45.92 -2.08 23.09
CA LEU A 7 44.79 -1.46 22.41
C LEU A 7 43.54 -2.36 22.49
N LEU A 8 42.68 -2.08 23.46
CA LEU A 8 41.33 -2.66 23.53
C LEU A 8 40.41 -1.98 22.52
N GLY A 9 40.30 -2.56 21.33
CA GLY A 9 39.36 -2.11 20.30
C GLY A 9 37.92 -2.46 20.66
N LEU A 10 37.10 -1.45 20.96
CA LEU A 10 35.67 -1.63 21.23
C LEU A 10 34.89 -1.71 19.91
N LEU A 11 34.60 -2.92 19.43
CA LEU A 11 33.80 -3.12 18.22
C LEU A 11 32.31 -2.94 18.53
N ALA A 12 31.78 -1.73 18.33
CA ALA A 12 30.35 -1.45 18.48
C ALA A 12 29.57 -2.09 17.31
N LEU A 13 28.92 -3.23 17.57
CA LEU A 13 28.07 -3.89 16.59
C LEU A 13 26.73 -3.13 16.48
N ILE A 14 26.64 -2.20 15.54
CA ILE A 14 25.40 -1.48 15.24
C ILE A 14 24.45 -2.45 14.53
N VAL A 15 23.57 -3.10 15.30
CA VAL A 15 22.45 -3.87 14.73
C VAL A 15 21.41 -2.89 14.20
N ALA A 16 21.57 -2.49 12.95
CA ALA A 16 20.58 -1.72 12.20
C ALA A 16 19.39 -2.62 11.87
N GLY A 17 18.52 -2.84 12.85
CA GLY A 17 17.24 -3.51 12.65
C GLY A 17 16.40 -2.72 11.64
N LYS A 18 16.11 -3.31 10.48
CA LYS A 18 15.14 -2.74 9.54
C LYS A 18 13.75 -2.82 10.19
N CYS A 19 13.22 -1.70 10.67
CA CYS A 19 11.82 -1.62 11.04
C CYS A 19 10.97 -1.79 9.78
N SER A 20 10.37 -2.97 9.60
CA SER A 20 9.37 -3.18 8.56
C SER A 20 8.07 -2.51 8.99
N TYR A 21 7.66 -1.46 8.29
CA TYR A 21 6.37 -0.83 8.49
C TYR A 21 5.32 -1.57 7.67
N SER A 22 4.41 -2.27 8.34
CA SER A 22 3.18 -2.78 7.72
C SER A 22 2.03 -1.81 8.02
N PRO A 23 1.38 -1.22 7.00
CA PRO A 23 0.20 -0.38 7.20
C PRO A 23 -1.05 -1.19 7.58
N GLU A 24 -1.07 -2.50 7.30
CA GLU A 24 -2.23 -3.40 7.46
C GLU A 24 -1.84 -4.64 8.30
N PRO A 25 -1.44 -4.49 9.59
CA PRO A 25 -1.01 -5.62 10.42
C PRO A 25 -2.15 -6.55 10.86
N ASP A 26 -3.39 -6.10 10.74
CA ASP A 26 -4.63 -6.80 11.06
C ASP A 26 -5.27 -7.51 9.87
N GLN A 27 -4.77 -7.27 8.65
CA GLN A 27 -5.27 -7.90 7.43
C GLN A 27 -4.89 -9.38 7.38
N GLN A 28 -5.89 -10.24 7.16
CA GLN A 28 -5.69 -11.70 7.14
C GLN A 28 -5.17 -12.15 5.77
N LEU A 29 -3.91 -12.60 5.74
CA LEU A 29 -3.21 -13.07 4.54
C LEU A 29 -3.30 -14.61 4.35
N THR A 30 -4.27 -15.26 5.01
CA THR A 30 -4.51 -16.70 4.90
C THR A 30 -5.28 -17.04 3.62
N LEU A 31 -4.82 -18.06 2.88
CA LEU A 31 -5.50 -18.51 1.67
C LEU A 31 -6.90 -19.07 1.99
N PRO A 32 -7.97 -18.58 1.32
CA PRO A 32 -9.32 -19.12 1.53
C PRO A 32 -9.44 -20.58 1.04
N PRO A 33 -10.42 -21.35 1.53
CA PRO A 33 -10.68 -22.70 1.04
C PRO A 33 -10.90 -22.74 -0.48
N GLY A 34 -10.31 -23.72 -1.15
CA GLY A 34 -10.40 -23.87 -2.61
C GLY A 34 -9.44 -23.01 -3.43
N TRP A 35 -8.51 -22.30 -2.78
CA TRP A 35 -7.39 -21.61 -3.45
C TRP A 35 -6.10 -22.44 -3.41
N LEU A 36 -5.33 -22.38 -4.49
CA LEU A 36 -4.04 -23.05 -4.66
C LEU A 36 -2.98 -22.01 -5.08
N SER A 37 -1.80 -22.10 -4.46
CA SER A 37 -0.62 -21.34 -4.89
C SER A 37 0.01 -22.02 -6.11
N LEU A 38 0.25 -21.24 -7.15
CA LEU A 38 0.95 -21.66 -8.37
C LEU A 38 2.45 -21.28 -8.35
N GLY A 39 2.93 -20.68 -7.26
CA GLY A 39 4.32 -20.25 -7.08
C GLY A 39 4.51 -18.73 -7.15
N ARG A 40 5.77 -18.30 -7.00
CA ARG A 40 6.18 -16.88 -7.06
C ARG A 40 5.99 -16.34 -8.49
N VAL A 41 5.64 -15.06 -8.59
CA VAL A 41 5.55 -14.37 -9.88
C VAL A 41 6.95 -14.09 -10.45
N ASP A 42 7.08 -13.99 -11.77
CA ASP A 42 8.34 -13.58 -12.40
C ASP A 42 8.68 -12.12 -12.00
N PRO A 43 9.92 -11.81 -11.59
CA PRO A 43 10.33 -10.45 -11.21
C PRO A 43 10.11 -9.37 -12.27
N GLU A 44 10.05 -9.74 -13.56
CA GLU A 44 9.84 -8.82 -14.69
C GLU A 44 8.37 -8.76 -15.16
N GLU A 45 7.46 -9.52 -14.55
CA GLU A 45 6.03 -9.44 -14.87
C GLU A 45 5.45 -8.12 -14.33
N GLU A 46 4.60 -7.45 -15.13
CA GLU A 46 4.02 -6.15 -14.79
C GLU A 46 2.78 -6.30 -13.90
N LEU A 47 2.76 -5.59 -12.77
CA LEU A 47 1.62 -5.46 -11.88
C LEU A 47 1.03 -4.05 -11.98
N SER A 48 -0.31 -3.98 -11.86
CA SER A 48 -1.04 -2.73 -11.64
C SER A 48 -1.39 -2.60 -10.16
N LEU A 49 -0.77 -1.67 -9.45
CA LEU A 49 -1.00 -1.43 -8.01
C LEU A 49 -1.75 -0.12 -7.79
N THR A 50 -2.75 -0.16 -6.91
CA THR A 50 -3.57 1.00 -6.52
C THR A 50 -3.15 1.49 -5.13
N PHE A 51 -2.74 2.74 -5.05
CA PHE A 51 -2.34 3.40 -3.82
C PHE A 51 -3.48 4.32 -3.33
N ALA A 52 -4.04 4.00 -2.16
CA ALA A 52 -5.00 4.84 -1.46
C ALA A 52 -4.24 5.96 -0.71
N LEU A 53 -4.55 7.21 -1.04
CA LEU A 53 -3.89 8.39 -0.51
C LEU A 53 -4.68 8.97 0.67
N ARG A 54 -3.99 9.71 1.55
CA ARG A 54 -4.64 10.33 2.72
C ARG A 54 -5.58 11.46 2.26
N GLN A 55 -6.87 11.16 2.22
CA GLN A 55 -7.97 12.11 2.06
C GLN A 55 -7.97 13.20 3.16
N GLN A 56 -8.64 14.31 2.88
CA GLN A 56 -8.86 15.42 3.80
C GLN A 56 -10.33 15.52 4.26
N ASN A 57 -10.55 16.29 5.32
CA ASN A 57 -11.88 16.77 5.78
C ASN A 57 -12.95 15.68 5.99
N LEU A 58 -12.56 14.47 6.42
CA LEU A 58 -13.45 13.32 6.57
C LEU A 58 -14.54 13.55 7.63
N GLU A 59 -14.24 14.30 8.69
CA GLU A 59 -15.20 14.73 9.69
C GLU A 59 -16.29 15.61 9.05
N LYS A 60 -15.88 16.50 8.14
CA LYS A 60 -16.81 17.39 7.43
C LYS A 60 -17.66 16.64 6.40
N LEU A 61 -17.08 15.65 5.73
CA LEU A 61 -17.83 14.73 4.88
C LEU A 61 -18.90 13.99 5.71
N SER A 62 -18.54 13.48 6.89
CA SER A 62 -19.47 12.79 7.80
C SER A 62 -20.64 13.69 8.23
N GLU A 63 -20.35 14.93 8.65
CA GLU A 63 -21.39 15.94 8.94
C GLU A 63 -22.34 16.17 7.75
N LEU A 64 -21.78 16.28 6.54
CA LEU A 64 -22.57 16.53 5.33
C LEU A 64 -23.42 15.32 4.95
N VAL A 65 -22.88 14.11 5.03
CA VAL A 65 -23.62 12.84 4.81
C VAL A 65 -24.80 12.75 5.78
N GLN A 66 -24.59 13.04 7.07
CA GLN A 66 -25.68 13.09 8.05
C GLN A 66 -26.72 14.16 7.67
N ALA A 67 -26.27 15.38 7.33
CA ALA A 67 -27.15 16.50 7.05
C ALA A 67 -27.99 16.31 5.76
N VAL A 68 -27.53 15.57 4.75
CA VAL A 68 -28.29 15.30 3.52
C VAL A 68 -29.15 14.04 3.60
N SER A 69 -28.91 13.16 4.58
CA SER A 69 -29.60 11.88 4.74
C SER A 69 -30.65 11.86 5.87
N ASP A 70 -30.57 12.76 6.85
CA ASP A 70 -31.59 12.90 7.91
C ASP A 70 -32.87 13.57 7.34
N PRO A 71 -34.04 12.90 7.37
CA PRO A 71 -35.30 13.48 6.87
C PRO A 71 -35.78 14.70 7.67
N SER A 72 -35.26 14.90 8.89
CA SER A 72 -35.55 16.08 9.74
C SER A 72 -34.72 17.30 9.35
N SER A 73 -33.67 17.12 8.54
CA SER A 73 -32.73 18.16 8.16
C SER A 73 -33.27 19.06 7.04
N PRO A 74 -33.11 20.40 7.12
CA PRO A 74 -33.35 21.31 6.01
C PRO A 74 -32.49 21.05 4.76
N ARG A 75 -31.48 20.17 4.86
CA ARG A 75 -30.61 19.71 3.77
C ARG A 75 -30.96 18.32 3.22
N TYR A 76 -32.01 17.66 3.72
CA TYR A 76 -32.43 16.35 3.24
C TYR A 76 -32.56 16.29 1.71
N GLY A 77 -32.00 15.25 1.10
CA GLY A 77 -32.01 15.03 -0.36
C GLY A 77 -31.12 15.96 -1.19
N LYS A 78 -30.41 16.92 -0.58
CA LYS A 78 -29.50 17.85 -1.27
C LYS A 78 -28.07 17.27 -1.33
N TYR A 79 -27.94 16.14 -2.00
CA TYR A 79 -26.67 15.42 -2.16
C TYR A 79 -25.61 16.26 -2.90
N LEU A 80 -24.34 15.94 -2.64
CA LEU A 80 -23.19 16.54 -3.30
C LEU A 80 -22.99 15.93 -4.71
N THR A 81 -22.43 16.73 -5.63
CA THR A 81 -21.87 16.22 -6.89
C THR A 81 -20.53 15.50 -6.64
N LEU A 82 -20.01 14.79 -7.66
CA LEU A 82 -18.68 14.17 -7.54
C LEU A 82 -17.58 15.22 -7.40
N GLU A 83 -17.76 16.36 -8.06
CA GLU A 83 -16.88 17.53 -8.03
C GLU A 83 -16.85 18.17 -6.63
N ASP A 84 -18.02 18.35 -5.99
CA ASP A 84 -18.11 18.84 -4.60
C ASP A 84 -17.41 17.89 -3.61
N VAL A 85 -17.53 16.57 -3.81
CA VAL A 85 -16.83 15.56 -2.99
C VAL A 85 -15.33 15.63 -3.24
N ALA A 86 -14.89 15.72 -4.50
CA ALA A 86 -13.47 15.83 -4.85
C ALA A 86 -12.82 17.07 -4.24
N GLU A 87 -13.44 18.25 -4.34
CA GLU A 87 -12.94 19.48 -3.71
C GLU A 87 -12.81 19.32 -2.18
N LEU A 88 -13.75 18.63 -1.55
CA LEU A 88 -13.78 18.41 -0.11
C LEU A 88 -12.70 17.43 0.38
N VAL A 89 -12.49 16.30 -0.29
CA VAL A 89 -11.71 15.16 0.23
C VAL A 89 -10.35 14.94 -0.43
N GLN A 90 -10.05 15.62 -1.54
CA GLN A 90 -8.78 15.43 -2.27
C GLN A 90 -7.54 15.53 -1.34
N PRO A 91 -6.51 14.70 -1.56
CA PRO A 91 -5.29 14.76 -0.77
C PRO A 91 -4.55 16.09 -0.93
N SER A 92 -3.79 16.48 0.10
CA SER A 92 -3.01 17.72 0.05
C SER A 92 -2.00 17.73 -1.10
N SER A 93 -1.69 18.90 -1.64
CA SER A 93 -0.66 19.07 -2.68
C SER A 93 0.70 18.51 -2.25
N LEU A 94 1.03 18.57 -0.95
CA LEU A 94 2.19 17.91 -0.37
C LEU A 94 2.10 16.38 -0.47
N THR A 95 0.95 15.78 -0.12
CA THR A 95 0.70 14.34 -0.24
C THR A 95 0.87 13.88 -1.68
N LEU A 96 0.17 14.52 -2.63
CA LEU A 96 0.21 14.19 -4.05
C LEU A 96 1.64 14.25 -4.59
N HIS A 97 2.35 15.36 -4.35
CA HIS A 97 3.72 15.56 -4.84
C HIS A 97 4.73 14.59 -4.21
N THR A 98 4.55 14.23 -2.94
CA THR A 98 5.42 13.27 -2.23
C THR A 98 5.24 11.87 -2.79
N VAL A 99 4.00 11.41 -2.95
CA VAL A 99 3.69 10.06 -3.44
C VAL A 99 4.06 9.92 -4.92
N GLN A 100 3.77 10.93 -5.76
CA GLN A 100 4.20 10.92 -7.16
C GLN A 100 5.72 10.79 -7.30
N LYS A 101 6.50 11.55 -6.51
CA LYS A 101 7.96 11.43 -6.49
C LYS A 101 8.44 10.06 -6.04
N TRP A 102 7.84 9.50 -4.99
CA TRP A 102 8.17 8.18 -4.45
C TRP A 102 7.93 7.06 -5.47
N LEU A 103 6.77 7.06 -6.14
CA LEU A 103 6.42 6.10 -7.17
C LEU A 103 7.30 6.24 -8.43
N LEU A 104 7.56 7.47 -8.89
CA LEU A 104 8.46 7.73 -10.02
C LEU A 104 9.90 7.26 -9.73
N ALA A 105 10.39 7.45 -8.50
CA ALA A 105 11.72 7.00 -8.09
C ALA A 105 11.84 5.46 -8.05
N ALA A 106 10.74 4.74 -7.81
CA ALA A 106 10.68 3.28 -7.91
C ALA A 106 10.47 2.76 -9.34
N GLY A 107 10.28 3.65 -10.33
CA GLY A 107 10.11 3.29 -11.73
C GLY A 107 8.67 2.98 -12.14
N ALA A 108 7.68 3.46 -11.38
CA ALA A 108 6.27 3.35 -11.73
C ALA A 108 5.93 4.09 -13.06
N ARG A 109 5.06 3.49 -13.86
CA ARG A 109 4.63 3.95 -15.19
C ARG A 109 3.11 3.93 -15.33
N ASN A 110 2.59 4.56 -16.38
CA ASN A 110 1.17 4.53 -16.76
C ASN A 110 0.20 4.86 -15.60
N CYS A 111 0.64 5.75 -14.72
CA CYS A 111 -0.11 6.16 -13.54
C CYS A 111 -1.35 6.96 -13.91
N HIS A 112 -2.50 6.60 -13.35
CA HIS A 112 -3.77 7.30 -13.52
C HIS A 112 -4.52 7.42 -12.20
N SER A 113 -5.34 8.46 -12.07
CA SER A 113 -6.07 8.78 -10.83
C SER A 113 -7.54 9.02 -11.14
N VAL A 114 -8.37 8.92 -10.10
CA VAL A 114 -9.81 9.20 -10.12
C VAL A 114 -10.09 10.69 -9.93
N THR A 115 -11.33 11.13 -10.19
CA THR A 115 -11.75 12.54 -10.04
C THR A 115 -11.44 13.13 -8.66
N THR A 116 -11.57 12.33 -7.61
CA THR A 116 -11.30 12.67 -6.20
C THR A 116 -9.81 12.73 -5.83
N GLN A 117 -8.89 12.34 -6.75
CA GLN A 117 -7.43 12.35 -6.60
C GLN A 117 -6.85 11.54 -5.42
N ASP A 118 -7.69 10.78 -4.73
CA ASP A 118 -7.39 9.99 -3.53
C ASP A 118 -6.99 8.54 -3.83
N PHE A 119 -7.20 8.06 -5.05
CA PHE A 119 -6.63 6.80 -5.54
C PHE A 119 -5.70 7.06 -6.72
N LEU A 120 -4.53 6.42 -6.71
CA LEU A 120 -3.54 6.48 -7.77
C LEU A 120 -3.13 5.07 -8.17
N THR A 121 -3.44 4.65 -9.39
CA THR A 121 -3.15 3.32 -9.92
C THR A 121 -1.97 3.40 -10.89
N CYS A 122 -0.92 2.62 -10.66
CA CYS A 122 0.32 2.63 -11.45
C CYS A 122 0.78 1.23 -11.84
N TRP A 123 1.49 1.13 -12.96
CA TRP A 123 2.13 -0.09 -13.44
C TRP A 123 3.61 -0.13 -13.06
N MET A 124 4.10 -1.27 -12.60
CA MET A 124 5.51 -1.53 -12.30
C MET A 124 5.79 -3.04 -12.33
N SER A 125 7.04 -3.45 -12.50
CA SER A 125 7.37 -4.89 -12.42
C SER A 125 7.29 -5.40 -10.98
N VAL A 126 7.09 -6.71 -10.79
CA VAL A 126 7.14 -7.36 -9.47
C VAL A 126 8.40 -6.97 -8.69
N ARG A 127 9.57 -6.96 -9.34
CA ARG A 127 10.84 -6.52 -8.74
C ARG A 127 10.76 -5.10 -8.19
N GLN A 128 10.14 -4.17 -8.92
CA GLN A 128 9.96 -2.79 -8.48
C GLN A 128 8.97 -2.70 -7.31
N ALA A 129 7.88 -3.47 -7.36
CA ALA A 129 6.88 -3.53 -6.31
C ALA A 129 7.43 -4.08 -4.99
N GLU A 130 8.21 -5.17 -5.00
CA GLU A 130 8.82 -5.77 -3.80
C GLU A 130 9.91 -4.87 -3.17
N LEU A 131 10.58 -4.02 -3.98
CA LEU A 131 11.49 -2.99 -3.49
C LEU A 131 10.76 -1.79 -2.88
N LEU A 132 9.67 -1.34 -3.53
CA LEU A 132 8.81 -0.25 -3.07
C LEU A 132 8.11 -0.60 -1.75
N LEU A 133 7.54 -1.81 -1.69
CA LEU A 133 6.78 -2.36 -0.57
C LEU A 133 7.63 -3.39 0.15
N SER A 134 8.63 -2.90 0.90
CA SER A 134 9.60 -3.76 1.60
C SER A 134 8.91 -4.80 2.50
N GLY A 135 9.06 -6.08 2.15
CA GLY A 135 8.44 -7.22 2.85
C GLY A 135 7.24 -7.84 2.11
N ALA A 136 6.82 -7.26 0.97
CA ALA A 136 5.92 -7.93 0.05
C ALA A 136 6.66 -9.02 -0.74
N GLU A 137 5.99 -10.16 -0.96
CA GLU A 137 6.38 -11.18 -1.93
C GLU A 137 5.17 -11.58 -2.75
N PHE A 138 5.25 -11.44 -4.08
CA PHE A 138 4.11 -11.71 -4.94
C PHE A 138 4.07 -13.18 -5.39
N HIS A 139 2.90 -13.78 -5.27
CA HIS A 139 2.61 -15.14 -5.70
C HIS A 139 1.36 -15.17 -6.59
N ARG A 140 1.32 -16.13 -7.53
CA ARG A 140 0.16 -16.39 -8.38
C ARG A 140 -0.75 -17.39 -7.69
N TYR A 141 -2.04 -17.10 -7.61
CA TYR A 141 -3.05 -18.02 -7.06
C TYR A 141 -4.15 -18.32 -8.07
N VAL A 142 -4.75 -19.50 -7.94
CA VAL A 142 -5.97 -19.91 -8.64
C VAL A 142 -6.99 -20.45 -7.65
N GLY A 143 -8.26 -20.12 -7.85
CA GLY A 143 -9.35 -20.62 -7.01
C GLY A 143 -10.72 -20.44 -7.66
N GLY A 144 -11.70 -21.18 -7.15
CA GLY A 144 -13.09 -21.18 -7.62
C GLY A 144 -13.39 -22.21 -8.73
N PRO A 145 -14.68 -22.41 -9.07
CA PRO A 145 -15.13 -23.36 -10.10
C PRO A 145 -14.93 -22.86 -11.54
N ALA A 146 -14.46 -21.63 -11.71
CA ALA A 146 -13.85 -21.12 -12.93
C ALA A 146 -12.49 -20.53 -12.53
N ASP A 147 -11.43 -20.80 -13.30
CA ASP A 147 -10.04 -20.47 -12.98
C ASP A 147 -9.84 -18.95 -12.79
N THR A 148 -10.02 -18.49 -11.56
CA THR A 148 -9.91 -17.07 -11.22
C THR A 148 -8.47 -16.80 -10.81
N HIS A 149 -7.66 -16.28 -11.73
CA HIS A 149 -6.29 -15.88 -11.46
C HIS A 149 -6.28 -14.59 -10.64
N VAL A 150 -5.82 -14.66 -9.38
CA VAL A 150 -5.60 -13.47 -8.55
C VAL A 150 -4.10 -13.21 -8.39
N TRP A 151 -3.75 -11.98 -8.72
CA TRP A 151 -2.42 -11.39 -8.69
C TRP A 151 -2.28 -10.46 -7.48
N GLY A 152 -2.50 -11.00 -6.29
CA GLY A 152 -2.78 -10.15 -5.12
C GLY A 152 -2.72 -10.89 -3.80
N GLY A 153 -1.51 -11.33 -3.43
CA GLY A 153 -1.19 -11.68 -2.05
C GLY A 153 0.19 -11.13 -1.72
N CYS A 154 0.27 -10.18 -0.79
CA CYS A 154 1.54 -9.79 -0.17
C CYS A 154 1.82 -10.76 0.97
N THR A 155 2.54 -11.86 0.74
CA THR A 155 2.75 -12.86 1.80
C THR A 155 3.98 -12.56 2.64
N ALA A 156 3.79 -11.88 3.77
CA ALA A 156 4.79 -11.80 4.83
C ALA A 156 4.76 -13.07 5.70
N PHE A 157 5.24 -14.21 5.17
CA PHE A 157 5.46 -15.40 5.99
C PHE A 157 6.70 -15.23 6.88
N PRO A 158 6.60 -15.39 8.21
CA PRO A 158 7.80 -15.55 9.03
C PRO A 158 8.51 -16.86 8.65
N PRO A 159 9.86 -16.91 8.62
CA PRO A 159 10.57 -18.12 8.29
C PRO A 159 10.34 -19.18 9.37
N HIS A 160 9.64 -20.26 9.00
CA HIS A 160 9.65 -21.49 9.79
C HIS A 160 11.06 -22.10 9.71
N HIS A 161 11.82 -21.97 10.78
CA HIS A 161 13.01 -22.80 11.00
C HIS A 161 12.58 -24.25 11.34
N PRO A 162 13.39 -25.25 10.94
CA PRO A 162 13.11 -26.67 11.16
C PRO A 162 13.27 -27.11 12.63
#